data_AF-A0A5B1B6U6-F1
#
_entry.id   AF-A0A5B1B6U6-F1
#
_cell.length_a   1.000
_cell.length_b   1.000
_cell.length_c   1.000
_cell.angle_alpha   90.00
_cell.angle_beta   90.00
_cell.angle_gamma   90.00
#
_symmetry.space_group_name_H-M   'P 1'
#
loop_
_entity.id
_entity.type
_entity.pdbx_description
1 polymer ?
#
loop_
_entity_poly.entity_id
_entity_poly.type
_entity_poly.pdbx_seq_one_letter_code
_entity_poly.pdbx_strand_id
1 'polypeptide(L)'
;ENGPGIPLNLLLTVDGASGGTSIRVNIPNTNIGFDIPIDGLPITLTVPVNSELSPIVIQPINIGAIPLDLTLGGNTTQLNANLGASIGPITATLFHLSPVPGFGNSTSSPSSGFFNSGVGGSSGFGNTGDTLSGFWNVGSQVTGLQNYGGNLLSGITNLGSALSGINNTSDLGIALSGLVSGIGNFGSRLSGLFLSGSVP
;
A
#
# COMPACT_ATOMS: atom_id res chain seq x y z
N GLU A 1 -34.20 6.65 68.86
CA GLU A 1 -33.26 5.54 69.12
C GLU A 1 -32.58 5.19 67.81
N ASN A 2 -31.30 5.52 67.65
CA ASN A 2 -30.55 5.16 66.45
C ASN A 2 -29.87 3.81 66.72
N GLY A 3 -30.52 2.72 66.30
CA GLY A 3 -29.90 1.39 66.36
C GLY A 3 -28.61 1.33 65.54
N PRO A 4 -27.69 0.39 65.81
CA PRO A 4 -26.47 0.24 65.05
C PRO A 4 -26.82 -0.05 63.57
N GLY A 5 -26.31 0.79 62.66
CA GLY A 5 -26.60 0.69 61.23
C GLY A 5 -26.17 -0.65 60.65
N ILE A 6 -26.94 -1.18 59.71
CA ILE A 6 -26.63 -2.44 59.02
C ILE A 6 -25.45 -2.19 58.06
N PRO A 7 -24.33 -2.92 58.19
CA PRO A 7 -23.22 -2.81 57.24
C PRO A 7 -23.63 -3.36 55.88
N LEU A 8 -23.25 -2.70 54.78
CA LEU A 8 -23.54 -3.13 53.41
C LEU A 8 -22.26 -3.35 52.63
N ASN A 9 -22.26 -4.35 51.74
CA ASN A 9 -21.17 -4.59 50.79
C ASN A 9 -21.65 -4.23 49.39
N LEU A 10 -20.95 -3.29 48.74
CA LEU A 10 -21.27 -2.84 47.39
C LEU A 10 -20.19 -3.30 46.41
N LEU A 11 -20.60 -3.97 45.33
CA LEU A 11 -19.74 -4.41 44.24
C LEU A 11 -20.20 -3.77 42.93
N LEU A 12 -19.27 -3.10 42.24
CA LEU A 12 -19.50 -2.52 40.93
C LEU A 12 -19.05 -3.50 39.84
N THR A 13 -19.94 -3.83 38.91
CA THR A 13 -19.62 -4.66 37.74
C THR A 13 -19.85 -3.84 36.47
N VAL A 14 -18.83 -3.79 35.61
CA VAL A 14 -18.88 -3.10 34.32
C VAL A 14 -18.77 -4.15 33.21
N ASP A 15 -19.83 -4.31 32.43
CA ASP A 15 -19.84 -5.22 31.28
C ASP A 15 -19.51 -4.45 29.99
N GLY A 16 -18.34 -4.71 29.43
CA GLY A 16 -17.84 -4.04 28.23
C GLY A 16 -18.61 -4.39 26.94
N ALA A 17 -19.48 -5.41 26.95
CA ALA A 17 -20.20 -5.85 25.76
C ALA A 17 -21.60 -5.22 25.60
N SER A 18 -22.22 -4.72 26.67
CA SER A 18 -23.63 -4.29 26.67
C SER A 18 -23.85 -2.79 26.92
N GLY A 19 -22.78 -2.02 27.17
CA GLY A 19 -22.88 -0.56 27.36
C GLY A 19 -23.62 -0.12 28.63
N GLY A 20 -23.94 -1.05 29.54
CA GLY A 20 -24.60 -0.79 30.82
C GLY A 20 -23.69 -1.08 32.01
N THR A 21 -23.87 -0.36 33.12
CA THR A 21 -23.21 -0.63 34.40
C THR A 21 -24.27 -0.89 35.47
N SER A 22 -23.98 -1.78 36.42
CA SER A 22 -24.88 -2.01 37.57
C SER A 22 -24.11 -2.11 38.89
N ILE A 23 -24.71 -1.59 39.97
CA ILE A 23 -24.20 -1.75 41.33
C ILE A 23 -24.99 -2.87 42.01
N ARG A 24 -24.28 -3.90 42.49
CA ARG A 24 -24.90 -4.94 43.31
C ARG A 24 -24.75 -4.59 44.78
N VAL A 25 -25.88 -4.55 45.49
CA VAL A 25 -25.93 -4.34 46.94
C VAL A 25 -26.25 -5.67 47.61
N ASN A 26 -25.37 -6.13 48.50
CA ASN A 26 -25.58 -7.36 49.28
C ASN A 26 -25.64 -7.03 50.77
N ILE A 27 -26.60 -7.65 51.47
CA ILE A 27 -26.70 -7.57 52.94
C ILE A 27 -25.88 -8.71 53.55
N PRO A 28 -24.86 -8.42 54.39
CA PRO A 28 -23.97 -9.43 54.97
C PRO A 28 -24.72 -10.54 55.72
N ASN A 29 -24.24 -11.77 55.58
CA ASN A 29 -24.80 -12.98 56.21
C ASN A 29 -26.25 -13.31 55.80
N THR A 30 -26.70 -12.79 54.65
CA THR A 30 -27.99 -13.14 54.04
C THR A 30 -27.81 -13.49 52.56
N ASN A 31 -28.82 -14.12 51.96
CA ASN A 31 -28.89 -14.32 50.51
C ASN A 31 -29.72 -13.22 49.80
N ILE A 32 -29.86 -12.05 50.43
CA ILE A 32 -30.62 -10.93 49.87
C ILE A 32 -29.63 -9.99 49.18
N GLY A 33 -29.82 -9.80 47.87
CA GLY A 33 -29.10 -8.81 47.09
C GLY A 33 -29.90 -8.36 45.88
N PHE A 34 -29.69 -7.12 45.46
CA PHE A 34 -30.35 -6.53 44.30
C PHE A 34 -29.35 -5.70 43.48
N ASP A 35 -29.62 -5.62 42.19
CA ASP A 35 -28.82 -4.87 41.23
C ASP A 35 -29.51 -3.55 40.91
N ILE A 36 -28.78 -2.44 41.00
CA ILE A 36 -29.24 -1.12 40.60
C ILE A 36 -28.63 -0.82 39.22
N PRO A 37 -29.43 -0.77 38.14
CA PRO A 37 -28.92 -0.32 36.85
C PRO A 37 -28.56 1.17 36.94
N ILE A 38 -27.37 1.53 36.46
CA ILE A 38 -26.93 2.91 36.35
C ILE A 38 -26.67 3.24 34.88
N ASP A 39 -27.68 3.86 34.26
CA ASP A 39 -27.58 4.34 32.89
C ASP A 39 -26.77 5.64 32.86
N GLY A 40 -25.71 5.66 32.04
CA GLY A 40 -25.00 6.90 31.71
C GLY A 40 -23.95 7.36 32.72
N LEU A 41 -23.40 6.48 33.58
CA LEU A 41 -22.22 6.84 34.37
C LEU A 41 -20.99 6.88 33.45
N PRO A 42 -20.30 8.03 33.26
CA PRO A 42 -19.10 8.09 32.44
C PRO A 42 -17.93 7.46 33.20
N ILE A 43 -17.78 6.15 33.11
CA ILE A 43 -16.61 5.43 33.64
C ILE A 43 -15.55 5.39 32.54
N THR A 44 -14.49 6.17 32.69
CA THR A 44 -13.33 6.11 31.80
C THR A 44 -12.36 5.05 32.33
N LEU A 45 -12.35 3.86 31.71
CA LEU A 45 -11.36 2.83 32.00
C LEU A 45 -10.12 3.06 31.13
N THR A 46 -9.06 3.64 31.72
CA THR A 46 -7.77 3.76 31.05
C THR A 46 -7.05 2.41 31.10
N VAL A 47 -7.16 1.62 30.04
CA VAL A 47 -6.35 0.43 29.85
C VAL A 47 -5.00 0.86 29.27
N PRO A 48 -3.88 0.75 30.00
CA PRO A 48 -2.58 1.04 29.42
C PRO A 48 -2.25 -0.04 28.40
N VAL A 49 -2.35 0.29 27.12
CA VAL A 49 -1.83 -0.56 26.05
C VAL A 49 -0.34 -0.28 26.00
N ASN A 50 0.46 -1.13 26.63
CA ASN A 50 1.91 -1.17 26.46
C ASN A 50 2.23 -1.70 25.05
N SER A 51 1.96 -0.88 24.04
CA SER A 51 2.41 -1.13 22.67
C SER A 51 3.90 -0.83 22.59
N GLU A 52 4.75 -1.74 23.08
CA GLU A 52 6.15 -1.76 22.70
C GLU A 52 6.24 -2.18 21.23
N LEU A 53 6.09 -1.19 20.34
CA LEU A 53 6.39 -1.36 18.92
C LEU A 53 7.90 -1.54 18.78
N SER A 54 8.34 -2.80 18.84
CA SER A 54 9.71 -3.15 18.47
C SER A 54 9.90 -2.87 16.97
N PRO A 55 11.01 -2.26 16.56
CA PRO A 55 11.31 -2.06 15.15
C PRO A 55 11.30 -3.39 14.39
N ILE A 56 10.62 -3.44 13.24
CA ILE A 56 10.72 -4.57 12.32
C ILE A 56 12.16 -4.61 11.80
N VAL A 57 12.91 -5.62 12.23
CA VAL A 57 14.27 -5.85 11.74
C VAL A 57 14.17 -6.61 10.42
N ILE A 58 14.45 -5.92 9.32
CA ILE A 58 14.57 -6.54 8.00
C ILE A 58 15.94 -7.21 7.92
N GLN A 59 15.95 -8.52 7.73
CA GLN A 59 17.17 -9.30 7.53
C GLN A 59 17.86 -8.87 6.21
N PRO A 60 19.21 -8.80 6.17
CA PRO A 60 19.93 -8.56 4.94
C PRO A 60 19.64 -9.65 3.90
N ILE A 61 19.30 -9.25 2.68
CA ILE A 61 19.18 -10.19 1.56
C ILE A 61 20.60 -10.47 1.04
N ASN A 62 21.10 -11.68 1.29
CA ASN A 62 22.34 -12.15 0.69
C ASN A 62 22.08 -12.65 -0.73
N ILE A 63 22.42 -11.83 -1.72
CA ILE A 63 22.52 -12.29 -3.11
C ILE A 63 23.89 -12.94 -3.26
N GLY A 64 23.92 -14.24 -3.56
CA GLY A 64 25.16 -14.97 -3.83
C GLY A 64 25.92 -14.41 -5.03
N ALA A 65 27.17 -14.83 -5.21
CA ALA A 65 27.93 -14.49 -6.40
C ALA A 65 27.16 -14.94 -7.65
N ILE A 66 26.89 -14.00 -8.56
CA ILE A 66 26.34 -14.31 -9.88
C ILE A 66 27.54 -14.71 -10.74
N PRO A 67 27.68 -15.99 -11.14
CA PRO A 67 28.78 -16.40 -12.01
C PRO A 67 28.58 -15.73 -13.37
N LEU A 68 29.43 -14.75 -13.67
CA LEU A 68 29.52 -14.10 -14.96
C LEU A 68 30.66 -14.76 -15.73
N ASP A 69 30.32 -15.54 -16.76
CA ASP A 69 31.31 -16.06 -17.70
C ASP A 69 31.60 -14.99 -18.76
N LEU A 70 32.62 -14.17 -18.49
CA LEU A 70 33.03 -13.09 -19.37
C LEU A 70 34.34 -13.45 -20.08
N THR A 71 34.24 -13.81 -21.34
CA THR A 71 35.41 -13.98 -22.21
C THR A 71 35.83 -12.62 -22.77
N LEU A 72 37.02 -12.15 -22.41
CA LEU A 72 37.58 -10.91 -22.95
C LEU A 72 38.54 -11.21 -24.11
N GLY A 73 38.07 -10.92 -25.32
CA GLY A 73 38.84 -11.14 -26.55
C GLY A 73 38.77 -12.58 -27.08
N GLY A 74 39.05 -12.74 -28.37
CA GLY A 74 39.18 -14.04 -29.05
C GLY A 74 40.62 -14.32 -29.46
N ASN A 75 40.84 -15.39 -30.21
CA ASN A 75 42.16 -15.79 -30.75
C ASN A 75 42.84 -14.75 -31.66
N THR A 76 42.18 -13.63 -31.96
CA THR A 76 42.68 -12.52 -32.78
C THR A 76 42.73 -11.17 -32.04
N THR A 77 42.32 -11.10 -30.77
CA THR A 77 42.32 -9.83 -30.02
C THR A 77 43.75 -9.48 -29.60
N GLN A 78 44.38 -8.56 -30.34
CA GLN A 78 45.71 -8.05 -30.00
C GLN A 78 45.59 -6.85 -29.07
N LEU A 79 46.12 -6.98 -27.85
CA LEU A 79 46.35 -5.84 -26.95
C LEU A 79 47.65 -5.15 -27.38
N ASN A 80 47.53 -4.06 -28.14
CA ASN A 80 48.68 -3.28 -28.57
C ASN A 80 49.25 -2.46 -27.40
N ALA A 81 50.30 -2.99 -26.75
CA ALA A 81 51.12 -2.24 -25.82
C ALA A 81 52.32 -1.66 -26.58
N ASN A 82 52.26 -0.37 -26.91
CA ASN A 82 53.37 0.33 -27.53
C ASN A 82 54.52 0.44 -26.50
N LEU A 83 55.57 -0.38 -26.66
CA LEU A 83 56.69 -0.47 -25.73
C LEU A 83 57.63 0.73 -25.89
N GLY A 84 57.30 1.81 -25.19
CA GLY A 84 58.16 2.97 -24.99
C GLY A 84 57.87 3.56 -23.60
N ALA A 85 58.64 3.12 -22.60
CA ALA A 85 58.51 3.44 -21.17
C ALA A 85 57.29 2.83 -20.45
N SER A 86 57.56 2.28 -19.25
CA SER A 86 56.65 1.74 -18.23
C SER A 86 55.18 1.59 -18.62
N ILE A 87 54.76 0.35 -18.91
CA ILE A 87 53.34 0.01 -18.95
C ILE A 87 52.87 0.01 -17.48
N GLY A 88 52.32 1.13 -17.03
CA GLY A 88 51.57 1.19 -15.78
C GLY A 88 50.38 0.22 -15.83
N PRO A 89 49.72 -0.04 -14.69
CA PRO A 89 48.57 -0.95 -14.65
C PRO A 89 47.56 -0.63 -15.76
N ILE A 90 47.28 -1.59 -16.63
CA ILE A 90 46.23 -1.47 -17.66
C ILE A 90 44.90 -1.67 -16.96
N THR A 91 44.16 -0.58 -16.74
CA THR A 91 42.80 -0.65 -16.22
C THR A 91 41.85 -0.98 -17.37
N ALA A 92 41.44 -2.24 -17.47
CA ALA A 92 40.33 -2.65 -18.32
C ALA A 92 39.02 -2.51 -17.55
N THR A 93 38.09 -1.68 -18.05
CA THR A 93 36.74 -1.60 -17.51
C THR A 93 35.99 -2.90 -17.84
N LEU A 94 35.81 -3.78 -16.86
CA LEU A 94 35.13 -5.07 -17.04
C LEU A 94 33.61 -4.91 -17.24
N PHE A 95 33.03 -3.82 -16.74
CA PHE A 95 31.60 -3.57 -16.79
C PHE A 95 31.33 -2.06 -16.84
N HIS A 96 30.54 -1.64 -17.82
CA HIS A 96 30.08 -0.26 -17.98
C HIS A 96 28.55 -0.29 -18.16
N LEU A 97 27.82 0.17 -17.16
CA LEU A 97 26.41 0.54 -17.34
C LEU A 97 26.36 2.02 -17.69
N SER A 98 26.02 2.33 -18.93
CA SER A 98 25.71 3.70 -19.29
C SER A 98 24.51 4.18 -18.46
N PRO A 99 24.53 5.41 -17.93
CA PRO A 99 23.38 5.96 -17.22
C PRO A 99 22.17 5.98 -18.14
N VAL A 100 21.23 5.07 -17.91
CA VAL A 100 19.94 5.02 -18.60
C VAL A 100 18.83 5.37 -17.61
N PRO A 101 17.73 5.99 -18.04
CA PRO A 101 16.69 6.49 -17.13
C PRO A 101 16.04 5.43 -16.22
N GLY A 102 16.17 4.13 -16.54
CA GLY A 102 15.67 3.01 -15.73
C GLY A 102 16.27 1.68 -16.18
N PHE A 103 15.79 0.57 -15.61
CA PHE A 103 16.30 -0.78 -15.86
C PHE A 103 15.22 -1.68 -16.50
N GLY A 104 15.56 -2.36 -17.60
CA GLY A 104 14.66 -3.32 -18.24
C GLY A 104 13.39 -2.71 -18.86
N ASN A 105 13.37 -1.40 -19.11
CA ASN A 105 12.24 -0.75 -19.80
C ASN A 105 12.27 -1.07 -21.30
N SER A 106 11.13 -1.49 -21.85
CA SER A 106 10.90 -1.74 -23.27
C SER A 106 9.93 -0.69 -23.84
N THR A 107 10.37 0.57 -23.85
CA THR A 107 9.55 1.71 -24.25
C THR A 107 10.14 2.48 -25.43
N SER A 108 9.30 3.16 -26.21
CA SER A 108 9.75 3.98 -27.35
C SER A 108 10.37 5.32 -26.91
N SER A 109 9.82 5.92 -25.85
CA SER A 109 10.32 7.13 -25.18
C SER A 109 11.00 6.77 -23.86
N PRO A 110 11.96 7.59 -23.38
CA PRO A 110 12.60 7.39 -22.07
C PRO A 110 11.59 7.17 -20.94
N SER A 111 11.85 6.16 -20.11
CA SER A 111 11.06 5.82 -18.92
C SER A 111 11.99 5.49 -17.76
N SER A 112 11.57 5.80 -16.53
CA SER A 112 12.31 5.54 -15.30
C SER A 112 11.73 4.39 -14.48
N GLY A 113 12.52 3.84 -13.55
CA GLY A 113 12.15 2.66 -12.77
C GLY A 113 12.42 1.35 -13.52
N PHE A 114 11.51 0.37 -13.42
CA PHE A 114 11.77 -1.02 -13.80
C PHE A 114 10.67 -1.61 -14.69
N PHE A 115 11.07 -2.31 -15.77
CA PHE A 115 10.20 -3.16 -16.58
C PHE A 115 8.93 -2.49 -17.14
N ASN A 116 8.97 -1.18 -17.41
CA ASN A 116 7.89 -0.48 -18.10
C ASN A 116 7.91 -0.82 -19.59
N SER A 117 6.75 -0.81 -20.26
CA SER A 117 6.63 -1.12 -21.70
C SER A 117 5.65 -0.17 -22.41
N GLY A 118 5.75 -0.08 -23.74
CA GLY A 118 4.84 0.72 -24.57
C GLY A 118 5.45 2.01 -25.12
N VAL A 119 4.66 3.10 -25.15
CA VAL A 119 5.07 4.39 -25.73
C VAL A 119 6.16 5.04 -24.89
N GLY A 120 6.09 4.96 -23.56
CA GLY A 120 7.11 5.49 -22.65
C GLY A 120 6.63 6.69 -21.84
N GLY A 121 7.56 7.53 -21.37
CA GLY A 121 7.24 8.60 -20.41
C GLY A 121 6.74 8.07 -19.06
N SER A 122 7.07 6.81 -18.76
CA SER A 122 6.53 6.09 -17.62
C SER A 122 7.52 6.02 -16.47
N SER A 123 7.03 5.91 -15.24
CA SER A 123 7.84 5.78 -14.03
C SER A 123 7.26 4.74 -13.06
N GLY A 124 8.12 4.02 -12.34
CA GLY A 124 7.72 3.00 -11.37
C GLY A 124 8.01 1.58 -11.88
N PHE A 125 7.07 0.64 -11.72
CA PHE A 125 7.30 -0.78 -11.98
C PHE A 125 6.21 -1.40 -12.86
N GLY A 126 6.61 -2.02 -13.98
CA GLY A 126 5.72 -2.88 -14.76
C GLY A 126 4.54 -2.17 -15.43
N ASN A 127 4.61 -0.85 -15.67
CA ASN A 127 3.54 -0.14 -16.35
C ASN A 127 3.57 -0.41 -17.86
N THR A 128 2.40 -0.45 -18.52
CA THR A 128 2.27 -0.70 -19.97
C THR A 128 1.46 0.41 -20.62
N GLY A 129 2.08 1.20 -21.51
CA GLY A 129 1.39 2.23 -22.29
C GLY A 129 2.14 3.56 -22.35
N ASP A 130 1.43 4.66 -22.14
CA ASP A 130 1.94 6.02 -22.32
C ASP A 130 1.77 6.88 -21.06
N THR A 131 2.83 7.59 -20.65
CA THR A 131 2.77 8.60 -19.58
C THR A 131 2.17 8.04 -18.28
N LEU A 132 2.74 6.95 -17.79
CA LEU A 132 2.26 6.24 -16.59
C LEU A 132 3.11 6.52 -15.36
N SER A 133 2.53 6.40 -14.17
CA SER A 133 3.28 6.40 -12.91
C SER A 133 2.74 5.37 -11.91
N GLY A 134 3.63 4.65 -11.24
CA GLY A 134 3.27 3.70 -10.18
C GLY A 134 3.52 2.25 -10.56
N PHE A 135 2.59 1.36 -10.23
CA PHE A 135 2.79 -0.09 -10.29
C PHE A 135 1.70 -0.78 -11.13
N TRP A 136 2.12 -1.53 -12.14
CA TRP A 136 1.25 -2.42 -12.94
C TRP A 136 0.06 -1.72 -13.60
N ASN A 137 0.17 -0.43 -13.92
CA ASN A 137 -0.88 0.28 -14.64
C ASN A 137 -0.84 -0.04 -16.14
N VAL A 138 -2.00 -0.07 -16.78
CA VAL A 138 -2.15 -0.26 -18.23
C VAL A 138 -3.07 0.81 -18.80
N GLY A 139 -2.54 1.63 -19.72
CA GLY A 139 -3.31 2.71 -20.36
C GLY A 139 -2.46 3.92 -20.74
N SER A 140 -3.10 5.09 -20.81
CA SER A 140 -2.46 6.38 -21.04
C SER A 140 -2.78 7.36 -19.90
N GLN A 141 -1.78 8.16 -19.48
CA GLN A 141 -1.94 9.20 -18.45
C GLN A 141 -2.57 8.62 -17.16
N VAL A 142 -1.99 7.51 -16.70
CA VAL A 142 -2.50 6.75 -15.55
C VAL A 142 -1.52 6.82 -14.39
N THR A 143 -2.04 6.96 -13.17
CA THR A 143 -1.24 6.95 -11.94
C THR A 143 -1.79 6.02 -10.87
N GLY A 144 -0.90 5.39 -10.10
CA GLY A 144 -1.24 4.60 -8.92
C GLY A 144 -0.94 3.11 -9.08
N LEU A 145 -1.88 2.24 -8.72
CA LEU A 145 -1.68 0.79 -8.65
C LEU A 145 -2.75 0.04 -9.44
N GLN A 146 -2.34 -0.78 -10.41
CA GLN A 146 -3.20 -1.72 -11.13
C GLN A 146 -4.44 -1.09 -11.77
N ASN A 147 -4.35 0.14 -12.25
CA ASN A 147 -5.42 0.71 -13.04
C ASN A 147 -5.32 0.20 -14.48
N TYR A 148 -6.46 -0.17 -15.07
CA TYR A 148 -6.55 -0.71 -16.42
C TYR A 148 -7.54 0.09 -17.24
N GLY A 149 -7.13 0.55 -18.41
CA GLY A 149 -8.08 1.04 -19.39
C GLY A 149 -7.49 2.05 -20.35
N GLY A 150 -8.29 3.05 -20.71
CA GLY A 150 -7.92 4.03 -21.72
C GLY A 150 -7.09 5.13 -21.10
N ASN A 151 -7.72 6.28 -20.87
CA ASN A 151 -7.02 7.51 -20.53
C ASN A 151 -7.50 8.13 -19.21
N LEU A 152 -6.63 8.86 -18.52
CA LEU A 152 -6.92 9.58 -17.27
C LEU A 152 -7.45 8.65 -16.16
N LEU A 153 -6.64 7.73 -15.67
CA LEU A 153 -6.97 6.93 -14.48
C LEU A 153 -6.06 7.29 -13.30
N SER A 154 -6.61 7.32 -12.09
CA SER A 154 -5.81 7.57 -10.89
C SER A 154 -6.30 6.76 -9.70
N GLY A 155 -5.37 6.20 -8.92
CA GLY A 155 -5.68 5.51 -7.68
C GLY A 155 -5.40 4.01 -7.75
N ILE A 156 -6.32 3.17 -7.29
CA ILE A 156 -6.09 1.73 -7.11
C ILE A 156 -7.17 0.94 -7.84
N THR A 157 -6.78 0.01 -8.70
CA THR A 157 -7.65 -0.99 -9.35
C THR A 157 -8.86 -0.43 -10.10
N ASN A 158 -8.74 0.75 -10.71
CA ASN A 158 -9.83 1.29 -11.54
C ASN A 158 -9.83 0.69 -12.96
N LEU A 159 -11.01 0.47 -13.54
CA LEU A 159 -11.22 -0.10 -14.87
C LEU A 159 -12.07 0.81 -15.76
N GLY A 160 -11.49 1.43 -16.80
CA GLY A 160 -12.24 2.31 -17.72
C GLY A 160 -11.42 3.49 -18.24
N SER A 161 -12.04 4.66 -18.39
CA SER A 161 -11.38 5.93 -18.75
C SER A 161 -11.98 7.10 -17.97
N ALA A 162 -11.15 8.06 -17.54
CA ALA A 162 -11.53 9.18 -16.66
C ALA A 162 -12.07 8.72 -15.30
N LEU A 163 -11.31 7.87 -14.60
CA LEU A 163 -11.66 7.34 -13.28
C LEU A 163 -10.67 7.79 -12.21
N SER A 164 -11.15 8.00 -10.99
CA SER A 164 -10.30 8.25 -9.83
C SER A 164 -10.76 7.53 -8.55
N GLY A 165 -9.83 7.08 -7.73
CA GLY A 165 -10.13 6.47 -6.43
C GLY A 165 -9.82 4.98 -6.40
N ILE A 166 -10.67 4.17 -5.77
CA ILE A 166 -10.40 2.76 -5.48
C ILE A 166 -11.48 1.88 -6.10
N ASN A 167 -11.07 0.93 -6.94
CA ASN A 167 -11.94 -0.12 -7.47
C ASN A 167 -13.19 0.39 -8.20
N ASN A 168 -13.09 1.50 -8.93
CA ASN A 168 -14.19 1.99 -9.76
C ASN A 168 -14.14 1.31 -11.14
N THR A 169 -15.31 1.02 -11.72
CA THR A 169 -15.43 0.43 -13.07
C THR A 169 -16.40 1.25 -13.90
N SER A 170 -16.03 1.57 -15.14
CA SER A 170 -16.95 2.22 -16.08
C SER A 170 -17.71 1.23 -16.95
N ASP A 171 -19.01 1.46 -17.14
CA ASP A 171 -19.88 0.73 -18.07
C ASP A 171 -19.72 1.20 -19.53
N LEU A 172 -19.06 2.34 -19.77
CA LEU A 172 -18.79 2.89 -21.10
C LEU A 172 -17.54 2.31 -21.77
N GLY A 173 -16.85 1.38 -21.09
CA GLY A 173 -15.62 0.75 -21.56
C GLY A 173 -14.39 1.65 -21.49
N ILE A 174 -13.33 1.30 -22.23
CA ILE A 174 -12.04 1.99 -22.17
C ILE A 174 -11.92 3.15 -23.17
N ALA A 175 -12.78 3.21 -24.19
CA ALA A 175 -12.71 4.24 -25.22
C ALA A 175 -13.46 5.53 -24.83
N LEU A 176 -14.41 5.45 -23.91
CA LEU A 176 -15.28 6.54 -23.50
C LEU A 176 -15.04 6.94 -22.05
N SER A 177 -15.15 8.24 -21.79
CA SER A 177 -14.97 8.81 -20.45
C SER A 177 -16.13 8.41 -19.53
N GLY A 178 -15.83 7.62 -18.50
CA GLY A 178 -16.77 7.22 -17.46
C GLY A 178 -17.04 8.32 -16.44
N LEU A 179 -16.08 9.22 -16.18
CA LEU A 179 -16.16 10.27 -15.14
C LEU A 179 -16.65 9.71 -13.79
N VAL A 180 -15.93 8.72 -13.25
CA VAL A 180 -16.30 8.07 -11.98
C VAL A 180 -15.24 8.36 -10.92
N SER A 181 -15.67 8.74 -9.71
CA SER A 181 -14.76 8.94 -8.57
C SER A 181 -15.25 8.31 -7.27
N GLY A 182 -14.31 7.93 -6.40
CA GLY A 182 -14.61 7.41 -5.06
C GLY A 182 -14.22 5.94 -4.88
N ILE A 183 -15.07 5.14 -4.24
CA ILE A 183 -14.73 3.75 -3.88
C ILE A 183 -15.81 2.79 -4.37
N GLY A 184 -15.43 1.80 -5.19
CA GLY A 184 -16.28 0.67 -5.55
C GLY A 184 -17.48 1.04 -6.42
N ASN A 185 -17.44 2.13 -7.17
CA ASN A 185 -18.55 2.53 -8.03
C ASN A 185 -18.51 1.77 -9.37
N PHE A 186 -19.69 1.46 -9.92
CA PHE A 186 -19.86 0.83 -11.23
C PHE A 186 -20.80 1.66 -12.13
N GLY A 187 -20.31 2.17 -13.25
CA GLY A 187 -21.14 2.87 -14.24
C GLY A 187 -20.51 4.16 -14.76
N SER A 188 -21.30 5.22 -14.95
CA SER A 188 -20.77 6.50 -15.45
C SER A 188 -21.31 7.71 -14.70
N ARG A 189 -20.47 8.75 -14.60
CA ARG A 189 -20.77 10.05 -14.01
C ARG A 189 -21.07 9.97 -12.50
N LEU A 190 -20.60 8.92 -11.85
CA LEU A 190 -20.80 8.66 -10.41
C LEU A 190 -19.71 9.29 -9.55
N SER A 191 -20.06 9.70 -8.34
CA SER A 191 -19.10 10.07 -7.29
C SER A 191 -19.62 9.60 -5.94
N GLY A 192 -18.82 8.85 -5.19
CA GLY A 192 -19.21 8.37 -3.86
C GLY A 192 -18.70 6.97 -3.53
N LEU A 193 -19.48 6.24 -2.75
CA LEU A 193 -19.14 4.91 -2.24
C LEU A 193 -20.18 3.88 -2.70
N PHE A 194 -19.72 2.85 -3.40
CA PHE A 194 -20.50 1.66 -3.80
C PHE A 194 -21.77 1.99 -4.61
N LEU A 195 -21.71 3.03 -5.44
CA LEU A 195 -22.82 3.42 -6.32
C LEU A 195 -22.82 2.57 -7.60
N SER A 196 -24.01 2.32 -8.14
CA SER A 196 -24.17 1.62 -9.42
C SER A 196 -25.17 2.35 -10.31
N GLY A 197 -24.80 2.60 -11.56
CA GLY A 197 -25.66 3.20 -12.58
C GLY A 197 -25.02 4.37 -13.32
N SER A 198 -25.85 5.16 -13.99
CA SER A 198 -25.41 6.38 -14.68
C SER A 198 -26.27 7.56 -14.26
N VAL A 199 -25.66 8.70 -13.93
CA VAL A 199 -26.38 9.96 -13.69
C VAL A 199 -26.33 10.87 -14.92
N PRO A 200 -27.40 11.67 -15.17
CA PRO A 200 -27.51 12.57 -16.32
C PRO A 200 -26.43 13.65 -16.44
#